data_AF-A0A378INS8-F1
#
_entry.id   AF-A0A378INS8-F1
#
_cell.length_a   1.000
_cell.length_b   1.000
_cell.length_c   1.000
_cell.angle_alpha   90.00
_cell.angle_beta   90.00
_cell.angle_gamma   90.00
#
_symmetry.space_group_name_H-M   'P 1'
#
loop_
_entity.id
_entity.type
_entity.pdbx_description
1 polymer ?
#
loop_
_entity_poly.entity_id
_entity_poly.type
_entity_poly.pdbx_seq_one_letter_code
_entity_poly.pdbx_strand_id
1 'polypeptide(L)'
;MKRFSTLFFSPKEESLNSPIKTEGNVPNYKKSAENTSPQRIVEEVYFPQISFLGCPFIWYYYPFHDLAIWTGHLYGTPQDNFNLKTLLTKLQTIPGVSIENGEAVIRKAGDFCLQHQMKYMSREDNNVDFAFKKI
;
A
#
# COMPACT_ATOMS: atom_id res chain seq x y z
N MET A 1 -35.77 -28.60 -17.62
CA MET A 1 -34.37 -29.07 -17.56
C MET A 1 -33.54 -28.31 -18.57
N LYS A 2 -32.31 -27.98 -18.16
CA LYS A 2 -31.37 -27.01 -18.76
C LYS A 2 -30.91 -27.41 -20.17
N ARG A 3 -30.79 -26.42 -21.08
CA ARG A 3 -29.79 -26.42 -22.16
C ARG A 3 -29.24 -25.00 -22.31
N PHE A 4 -28.05 -24.79 -21.77
CA PHE A 4 -27.25 -23.59 -22.00
C PHE A 4 -26.57 -23.74 -23.36
N SER A 5 -26.84 -22.81 -24.27
CA SER A 5 -26.19 -22.74 -25.57
C SER A 5 -24.88 -21.97 -25.43
N THR A 6 -23.79 -22.61 -25.80
CA THR A 6 -22.42 -22.11 -25.80
C THR A 6 -22.21 -21.10 -26.94
N LEU A 7 -21.91 -19.84 -26.60
CA LEU A 7 -21.33 -18.89 -27.56
C LEU A 7 -19.81 -18.89 -27.40
N PHE A 8 -19.15 -19.74 -28.19
CA PHE A 8 -17.73 -19.63 -28.46
C PHE A 8 -17.52 -18.51 -29.48
N PHE A 9 -16.83 -17.44 -29.08
CA PHE A 9 -16.33 -16.43 -30.01
C PHE A 9 -15.08 -16.96 -30.69
N SER A 10 -15.18 -17.16 -32.01
CA SER A 10 -14.06 -17.44 -32.90
C SER A 10 -13.44 -16.12 -33.38
N PRO A 11 -12.14 -15.86 -33.21
CA PRO A 11 -11.48 -14.75 -33.89
C PRO A 11 -11.22 -15.16 -35.35
N LYS A 12 -11.75 -14.37 -36.29
CA LYS A 12 -11.38 -14.44 -37.71
C LYS A 12 -9.87 -14.20 -37.85
N GLU A 13 -9.14 -15.24 -38.26
CA GLU A 13 -7.86 -15.10 -38.93
C GLU A 13 -8.12 -14.64 -40.37
N GLU A 14 -7.65 -13.44 -40.72
CA GLU A 14 -7.51 -13.01 -42.10
C GLU A 14 -6.02 -12.78 -42.35
N SER A 15 -5.43 -13.70 -43.10
CA SER A 15 -4.04 -13.65 -43.54
C SER A 15 -4.00 -13.12 -44.96
N LEU A 16 -3.12 -12.14 -45.22
CA LEU A 16 -2.65 -11.88 -46.58
C LEU A 16 -1.22 -11.34 -46.54
N ASN A 17 -0.30 -12.22 -46.93
CA ASN A 17 1.12 -11.94 -47.10
C ASN A 17 1.35 -11.09 -48.37
N SER A 18 2.34 -10.20 -48.35
CA SER A 18 3.43 -10.24 -49.35
C SER A 18 4.63 -9.38 -48.91
N PRO A 19 5.87 -9.68 -49.38
CA PRO A 19 7.11 -9.22 -48.79
C PRO A 19 7.75 -8.07 -49.59
N ILE A 20 8.30 -7.07 -48.90
CA ILE A 20 9.27 -6.13 -49.50
C ILE A 20 10.44 -5.94 -48.53
N LYS A 21 11.60 -6.44 -48.96
CA LYS A 21 12.92 -6.15 -48.38
C LYS A 21 13.22 -4.65 -48.49
N THR A 22 13.64 -4.03 -47.42
CA THR A 22 14.61 -2.93 -47.50
C THR A 22 15.50 -2.98 -46.27
N GLU A 23 16.78 -3.27 -46.50
CA GLU A 23 17.86 -3.09 -45.53
C GLU A 23 17.95 -1.61 -45.14
N GLY A 24 18.08 -1.34 -43.84
CA GLY A 24 18.25 0.01 -43.33
C GLY A 24 18.44 -0.01 -41.82
N ASN A 25 19.71 -0.09 -41.40
CA ASN A 25 20.26 0.21 -40.07
C ASN A 25 19.30 0.13 -38.88
N VAL A 26 19.44 -0.95 -38.11
CA VAL A 26 18.82 -1.14 -36.80
C VAL A 26 19.68 -0.43 -35.75
N PRO A 27 19.24 0.66 -35.08
CA PRO A 27 19.60 0.84 -33.70
C PRO A 27 18.72 -0.12 -32.92
N ASN A 28 19.33 -1.19 -32.42
CA ASN A 28 18.70 -2.15 -31.55
C ASN A 28 18.49 -1.43 -30.22
N TYR A 29 17.42 -0.62 -30.13
CA TYR A 29 16.88 -0.21 -28.86
C TYR A 29 16.32 -1.47 -28.24
N LYS A 30 17.20 -2.20 -27.54
CA LYS A 30 16.78 -3.10 -26.49
C LYS A 30 15.77 -2.31 -25.69
N LYS A 31 14.50 -2.68 -25.86
CA LYS A 31 13.40 -2.32 -24.98
C LYS A 31 13.83 -2.88 -23.63
N SER A 32 14.60 -2.08 -22.90
CA SER A 32 14.84 -2.26 -21.49
C SER A 32 13.46 -2.20 -20.91
N ALA A 33 12.86 -3.37 -20.70
CA ALA A 33 11.81 -3.51 -19.72
C ALA A 33 12.48 -3.07 -18.43
N GLU A 34 12.36 -1.78 -18.14
CA GLU A 34 12.67 -1.21 -16.86
C GLU A 34 11.86 -2.04 -15.89
N ASN A 35 12.55 -2.94 -15.19
CA ASN A 35 12.00 -3.78 -14.15
C ASN A 35 11.60 -2.84 -13.00
N THR A 36 10.56 -2.03 -13.21
CA THR A 36 9.86 -1.37 -12.14
C THR A 36 9.23 -2.50 -11.35
N SER A 37 9.80 -2.75 -10.18
CA SER A 37 9.20 -3.61 -9.17
C SER A 37 7.71 -3.26 -9.08
N PRO A 38 6.80 -4.25 -8.99
CA PRO A 38 5.37 -3.99 -8.92
C PRO A 38 5.12 -2.94 -7.83
N GLN A 39 4.69 -1.74 -8.25
CA GLN A 39 4.38 -0.66 -7.32
C GLN A 39 3.32 -1.19 -6.35
N ARG A 40 3.67 -1.25 -5.06
CA ARG A 40 2.71 -1.68 -4.05
C ARG A 40 1.57 -0.67 -4.05
N ILE A 41 0.35 -1.18 -4.15
CA ILE A 41 -0.88 -0.36 -4.13
C ILE A 41 -1.08 0.25 -2.73
N VAL A 42 -0.54 -0.43 -1.70
CA VAL A 42 -0.64 -0.05 -0.29
C VAL A 42 0.70 -0.29 0.40
N GLU A 43 1.11 0.65 1.24
CA GLU A 43 2.33 0.58 2.04
C GLU A 43 1.96 0.71 3.53
N GLU A 44 2.52 -0.15 4.38
CA GLU A 44 2.39 0.03 5.83
C GLU A 44 3.45 1.00 6.32
N VAL A 45 2.99 2.06 6.97
CA VAL A 45 3.84 3.15 7.44
C VAL A 45 3.52 3.51 8.88
N TYR A 46 4.44 4.20 9.52
CA TYR A 46 4.22 4.82 10.82
C TYR A 46 4.91 6.17 10.88
N PHE A 47 4.46 7.00 11.82
CA PHE A 47 5.08 8.29 12.11
C PHE A 47 5.60 8.25 13.54
N PRO A 48 6.92 8.27 13.80
CA PRO A 48 7.48 8.10 15.14
C PRO A 48 6.92 9.08 16.18
N GLN A 49 6.60 10.30 15.75
CA GLN A 49 6.08 11.37 16.61
C GLN A 49 4.59 11.20 16.93
N ILE A 50 3.86 10.42 16.14
CA ILE A 50 2.45 10.11 16.34
C ILE A 50 2.39 8.74 17.00
N SER A 51 2.35 8.76 18.33
CA SER A 51 2.39 7.56 19.15
C SER A 51 1.47 7.64 20.35
N PHE A 52 1.16 6.48 20.90
CA PHE A 52 0.44 6.32 22.15
C PHE A 52 1.29 5.48 23.08
N LEU A 53 1.62 6.03 24.26
CA LEU A 53 2.50 5.39 25.25
C LEU A 53 3.86 4.93 24.68
N GLY A 54 4.39 5.68 23.72
CA GLY A 54 5.66 5.37 23.06
C GLY A 54 5.55 4.39 21.89
N CYS A 55 4.37 3.84 21.60
CA CYS A 55 4.12 2.96 20.47
C CYS A 55 3.49 3.75 19.31
N PRO A 56 4.15 3.88 18.15
CA PRO A 56 3.60 4.59 16.98
C PRO A 56 2.32 3.97 16.44
N PHE A 57 1.42 4.79 15.87
CA PHE A 57 0.26 4.28 15.13
C PHE A 57 0.68 3.77 13.75
N ILE A 58 0.13 2.63 13.33
CA ILE A 58 0.39 2.03 12.01
C ILE A 58 -0.71 2.44 11.03
N TRP A 59 -0.33 2.77 9.80
CA TRP A 59 -1.24 3.24 8.77
C TRP A 59 -1.07 2.46 7.48
N TYR A 60 -2.18 2.19 6.81
CA TYR A 60 -2.20 1.85 5.39
C TYR A 60 -2.12 3.14 4.58
N TYR A 61 -0.97 3.35 3.95
CA TYR A 61 -0.73 4.46 3.05
C TYR A 61 -1.04 4.06 1.61
N TYR A 62 -1.85 4.88 0.94
CA TYR A 62 -2.26 4.75 -0.45
C TYR A 62 -1.70 5.94 -1.24
N PRO A 63 -0.46 5.85 -1.76
CA PRO A 63 0.21 6.99 -2.41
C PRO A 63 -0.60 7.59 -3.57
N PHE A 64 -1.21 6.72 -4.39
CA PHE A 64 -2.00 7.13 -5.57
C PHE A 64 -3.30 7.87 -5.22
N HIS A 65 -3.80 7.70 -4.00
CA HIS A 65 -5.03 8.33 -3.51
C HIS A 65 -4.74 9.48 -2.54
N ASP A 66 -3.46 9.73 -2.26
CA ASP A 66 -3.01 10.73 -1.29
C ASP A 66 -3.74 10.59 0.06
N LEU A 67 -3.85 9.33 0.51
CA LEU A 67 -4.70 8.89 1.60
C LEU A 67 -3.93 7.96 2.53
N ALA A 68 -4.12 8.10 3.84
CA ALA A 68 -3.71 7.10 4.81
C ALA A 68 -4.87 6.75 5.73
N ILE A 69 -5.03 5.45 6.03
CA ILE A 69 -6.07 4.93 6.92
C ILE A 69 -5.39 4.19 8.07
N TRP A 70 -5.77 4.49 9.30
CA TRP A 70 -5.20 3.84 10.48
C TRP A 70 -5.60 2.36 10.51
N THR A 71 -4.65 1.47 10.77
CA THR A 71 -4.91 0.00 10.73
C THR A 71 -5.71 -0.50 11.93
N GLY A 72 -5.83 0.31 12.99
CA GLY A 72 -6.36 -0.13 14.28
C GLY A 72 -5.27 -0.56 15.28
N HIS A 73 -4.00 -0.54 14.88
CA HIS A 73 -2.89 -1.08 15.67
C HIS A 73 -1.82 -0.04 16.01
N LEU A 74 -1.04 -0.36 17.03
CA LEU A 74 0.20 0.32 17.37
C LEU A 74 1.38 -0.60 17.10
N TYR A 75 2.48 -0.02 16.64
CA TYR A 75 3.73 -0.72 16.38
C TYR A 75 4.32 -1.33 17.66
N GLY A 76 4.75 -2.60 17.56
CA GLY A 76 5.34 -3.34 18.67
C GLY A 76 4.36 -3.76 19.77
N THR A 77 3.05 -3.78 19.51
CA THR A 77 2.04 -4.13 20.51
C THR A 77 1.14 -5.29 20.07
N PRO A 78 0.72 -6.18 20.99
CA PRO A 78 -0.33 -7.15 20.74
C PRO A 78 -1.66 -6.44 20.43
N GLN A 79 -2.44 -7.05 19.53
CA GLN A 79 -3.68 -6.50 18.98
C GLN A 79 -4.78 -6.19 20.02
N ASP A 80 -4.71 -6.79 21.22
CA ASP A 80 -5.81 -6.78 22.21
C ASP A 80 -5.58 -5.87 23.43
N ASN A 81 -4.49 -5.11 23.49
CA ASN A 81 -4.09 -4.43 24.74
C ASN A 81 -4.70 -3.04 24.96
N PHE A 82 -5.35 -2.44 23.97
CA PHE A 82 -5.76 -1.03 24.06
C PHE A 82 -7.22 -0.81 23.68
N ASN A 83 -7.87 0.08 24.45
CA ASN A 83 -9.23 0.50 24.16
C ASN A 83 -9.26 1.36 22.89
N LEU A 84 -9.87 0.85 21.83
CA LEU A 84 -9.96 1.49 20.52
C LEU A 84 -10.56 2.92 20.58
N LYS A 85 -11.54 3.16 21.45
CA LYS A 85 -12.12 4.51 21.62
C LYS A 85 -11.09 5.51 22.15
N THR A 86 -10.21 5.07 23.03
CA THR A 86 -9.13 5.91 23.58
C THR A 86 -8.11 6.25 22.50
N LEU A 87 -7.73 5.25 21.69
CA LEU A 87 -6.82 5.44 20.56
C LEU A 87 -7.39 6.40 19.51
N LEU A 88 -8.66 6.22 19.12
CA LEU A 88 -9.33 7.14 18.20
C LEU A 88 -9.42 8.56 18.74
N THR A 89 -9.74 8.71 20.03
CA THR A 89 -9.78 10.04 20.68
C THR A 89 -8.41 10.70 20.63
N LYS A 90 -7.31 9.94 20.86
CA LYS A 90 -5.95 10.45 20.73
C LYS A 90 -5.65 10.87 19.29
N LEU A 91 -5.98 10.03 18.31
CA LEU A 91 -5.77 10.33 16.89
C LEU A 91 -6.50 11.59 16.44
N GLN A 92 -7.73 11.80 16.91
CA GLN A 92 -8.53 12.99 16.60
C GLN A 92 -7.89 14.31 17.11
N THR A 93 -6.99 14.25 18.08
CA THR A 93 -6.27 15.46 18.56
C THR A 93 -5.15 15.92 17.61
N ILE A 94 -4.79 15.11 16.61
CA ILE A 94 -3.66 15.36 15.73
C ILE A 94 -4.13 16.20 14.53
N PRO A 95 -3.56 17.38 14.29
CA PRO A 95 -3.92 18.20 13.13
C PRO A 95 -3.70 17.42 11.83
N GLY A 96 -4.71 17.38 10.96
CA GLY A 96 -4.68 16.64 9.69
C GLY A 96 -5.26 15.22 9.76
N VAL A 97 -5.56 14.71 10.96
CA VAL A 97 -6.29 13.45 11.15
C VAL A 97 -7.79 13.75 11.32
N SER A 98 -8.63 13.09 10.53
CA SER A 98 -10.09 13.08 10.64
C SER A 98 -10.60 11.70 11.04
N ILE A 99 -11.79 11.64 11.64
CA ILE A 99 -12.51 10.37 11.84
C ILE A 99 -13.66 10.30 10.84
N GLU A 100 -13.61 9.32 9.95
CA GLU A 100 -14.60 9.10 8.89
C GLU A 100 -15.13 7.67 9.02
N ASN A 101 -16.45 7.50 9.16
CA ASN A 101 -17.09 6.18 9.32
C ASN A 101 -16.51 5.30 10.45
N GLY A 102 -15.94 5.92 11.49
CA GLY A 102 -15.32 5.21 12.62
C GLY A 102 -13.83 4.85 12.41
N GLU A 103 -13.27 5.19 11.26
CA GLU A 103 -11.85 5.00 10.96
C GLU A 103 -11.10 6.34 11.05
N ALA A 104 -9.85 6.30 11.51
CA ALA A 104 -8.99 7.48 11.47
C ALA A 104 -8.32 7.58 10.10
N VAL A 105 -8.45 8.75 9.48
CA VAL A 105 -8.07 9.01 8.10
C VAL A 105 -7.20 10.25 8.04
N ILE A 106 -6.19 10.22 7.17
CA ILE A 106 -5.40 11.39 6.78
C ILE A 106 -5.65 11.62 5.30
N ARG A 107 -6.25 12.77 4.98
CA ARG A 107 -6.38 13.29 3.61
C ARG A 107 -5.16 14.14 3.29
N LYS A 108 -4.73 14.18 2.03
CA LYS A 108 -3.46 14.82 1.62
C LYS A 108 -2.26 14.22 2.35
N ALA A 109 -2.23 12.89 2.40
CA ALA A 109 -1.25 12.14 3.17
C ALA A 109 0.19 12.45 2.75
N GLY A 110 0.48 12.83 1.51
CA GLY A 110 1.80 13.25 1.05
C GLY A 110 2.36 14.43 1.86
N ASP A 111 1.59 15.51 2.00
CA ASP A 111 1.97 16.69 2.80
C ASP A 111 2.18 16.29 4.27
N PHE A 112 1.27 15.48 4.79
CA PHE A 112 1.34 14.96 6.15
C PHE A 112 2.61 14.12 6.39
N CYS A 113 2.96 13.26 5.43
CA CYS A 113 4.13 12.40 5.50
C CYS A 113 5.43 13.20 5.51
N LEU A 114 5.50 14.31 4.77
CA LEU A 114 6.63 15.23 4.79
C LEU A 114 6.74 15.95 6.15
N GLN A 115 5.62 16.39 6.72
CA GLN A 115 5.59 17.08 8.00
C GLN A 115 5.98 16.17 9.18
N HIS A 116 5.53 14.92 9.17
CA HIS A 116 5.62 14.00 10.32
C HIS A 116 6.71 12.94 10.23
N GLN A 117 7.64 13.06 9.26
CA GLN A 117 8.76 12.15 9.07
C GLN A 117 8.31 10.67 8.97
N MET A 118 7.48 10.38 7.97
CA MET A 118 6.99 9.04 7.68
C MET A 118 8.14 8.01 7.60
N LYS A 119 7.92 6.83 8.18
CA LYS A 119 8.78 5.66 8.02
C LYS A 119 7.99 4.46 7.50
N TYR A 120 8.65 3.70 6.64
CA TYR A 120 8.14 2.43 6.14
C TYR A 120 8.31 1.34 7.19
N MET A 121 7.32 0.46 7.32
CA MET A 121 7.52 -0.81 8.00
C MET A 121 8.45 -1.68 7.16
N SER A 122 9.63 -2.02 7.68
CA SER A 122 10.45 -3.04 7.04
C SER A 122 9.81 -4.41 7.27
N ARG A 123 9.94 -5.32 6.31
CA ARG A 123 9.42 -6.69 6.46
C ARG A 123 10.16 -7.46 7.55
N GLU A 124 11.38 -7.05 7.92
CA GLU A 124 12.23 -7.71 8.91
C GLU A 124 11.97 -7.28 10.37
N ASP A 125 11.33 -6.14 10.62
CA ASP A 125 11.10 -5.63 11.99
C ASP A 125 10.06 -6.43 12.81
N ASN A 126 9.39 -7.42 12.21
CA ASN A 126 8.40 -8.25 12.88
C ASN A 126 9.00 -9.44 13.66
N ASN A 127 10.33 -9.57 13.76
CA ASN A 127 10.97 -10.77 14.31
C ASN A 127 11.94 -10.56 15.48
N VAL A 128 11.94 -9.39 16.11
CA VAL A 128 12.80 -9.09 17.29
C VAL A 128 11.98 -8.17 18.19
N ASP A 129 11.27 -8.64 19.22
CA ASP A 129 11.77 -8.68 20.60
C ASP A 129 10.69 -9.25 21.56
N PHE A 130 10.23 -10.50 21.35
CA PHE A 130 9.46 -11.23 22.37
C PHE A 130 10.35 -12.15 23.23
N ALA A 131 11.66 -12.07 23.08
CA ALA A 131 12.61 -12.73 23.97
C ALA A 131 13.11 -11.74 25.02
N PHE A 132 13.06 -12.14 26.29
CA PHE A 132 13.60 -11.49 27.49
C PHE A 132 12.71 -10.51 28.24
N LYS A 133 11.84 -11.06 29.10
CA LYS A 133 12.08 -10.96 30.55
C LYS A 133 11.27 -12.01 31.31
N LYS A 134 11.93 -13.12 31.64
CA LYS A 134 11.60 -13.93 32.81
C LYS A 134 12.75 -13.71 33.78
N ILE A 135 12.53 -12.87 34.79
CA ILE A 135 13.31 -12.84 36.03
C ILE A 135 12.31 -13.20 37.12
#